data_AF-A0A829H832-F1
#
_entry.id   AF-A0A829H832-F1
#
_cell.length_a   1.000
_cell.length_b   1.000
_cell.length_c   1.000
_cell.angle_alpha   90.00
_cell.angle_beta   90.00
_cell.angle_gamma   90.00
#
_symmetry.space_group_name_H-M   'P 1'
#
loop_
_entity.id
_entity.type
_entity.pdbx_description
1 polymer ?
#
loop_
_entity_poly.entity_id
_entity_poly.type
_entity_poly.pdbx_seq_one_letter_code
_entity_poly.pdbx_strand_id
1 'polypeptide(L)'
;MVGSETAFSTLYTKLVKSKMFTLKQLIARMSTIPAEKFDLPGGHITVGGPADLTIMDLDTPYIIDPADWFSKGKNSPFIGDKVNGQTLYTISQGQIAYARA
;
A
#
# COMPACT_ATOMS: atom_id res chain seq x y z
N MET A 1 12.32 -1.37 3.58
CA MET A 1 12.31 -2.67 4.31
C MET A 1 11.44 -3.65 3.53
N VAL A 2 11.72 -4.95 3.57
CA VAL A 2 11.04 -5.96 2.74
C VAL A 2 9.51 -5.92 2.88
N GLY A 3 9.01 -5.81 4.12
CA GLY A 3 7.57 -5.77 4.37
C GLY A 3 6.83 -4.57 3.79
N SER A 4 7.51 -3.46 3.47
CA SER A 4 6.87 -2.26 2.92
C SER A 4 6.25 -2.49 1.55
N GLU A 5 6.88 -3.33 0.73
CA GLU A 5 6.46 -3.55 -0.66
C GLU A 5 5.24 -4.49 -0.76
N THR A 6 4.94 -5.26 0.29
CA THR A 6 3.84 -6.24 0.32
C THR A 6 2.77 -5.95 1.37
N ALA A 7 2.94 -4.94 2.22
CA ALA A 7 2.05 -4.69 3.36
C ALA A 7 0.60 -4.49 2.94
N PHE A 8 0.33 -3.55 2.02
CA PHE A 8 -1.04 -3.27 1.60
C PHE A 8 -1.68 -4.46 0.91
N SER A 9 -1.03 -5.07 -0.08
CA SER A 9 -1.61 -6.17 -0.85
C SER A 9 -1.91 -7.39 0.02
N THR A 10 -1.02 -7.69 0.97
CA THR A 10 -1.20 -8.78 1.93
C THR A 10 -2.38 -8.49 2.87
N LEU A 11 -2.45 -7.30 3.45
CA LEU A 11 -3.53 -6.91 4.37
C LEU A 11 -4.88 -6.77 3.64
N TYR A 12 -4.90 -6.19 2.45
CA TYR A 12 -6.09 -6.07 1.61
C TYR A 12 -6.66 -7.45 1.28
N THR A 13 -5.80 -8.38 0.84
CA THR A 13 -6.21 -9.74 0.50
C THR A 13 -6.71 -10.49 1.72
N LYS A 14 -5.94 -10.49 2.82
CA LYS A 14 -6.25 -11.33 3.98
C LYS A 14 -7.33 -10.74 4.87
N LEU A 15 -7.51 -9.41 4.94
CA LEU A 15 -8.47 -8.75 5.83
C LEU A 15 -9.67 -8.15 5.10
N VAL A 16 -9.48 -7.53 3.94
CA VAL A 16 -10.56 -6.83 3.24
C VAL A 16 -11.34 -7.78 2.35
N LYS A 17 -10.67 -8.59 1.51
CA LYS A 17 -11.36 -9.56 0.65
C LYS A 17 -12.06 -10.67 1.45
N SER A 18 -11.56 -11.00 2.63
CA SER A 18 -12.19 -11.92 3.59
C SER A 18 -13.31 -11.28 4.41
N LYS A 19 -13.61 -9.98 4.19
CA LYS A 19 -14.64 -9.20 4.88
C LYS A 19 -14.44 -9.03 6.40
N MET A 20 -13.25 -9.30 6.92
CA MET A 20 -12.93 -8.98 8.32
C MET A 20 -12.84 -7.46 8.51
N PHE A 21 -12.32 -6.74 7.51
CA PHE A 21 -12.17 -5.29 7.48
C PHE A 21 -12.87 -4.72 6.24
N THR A 22 -13.36 -3.50 6.34
CA THR A 22 -13.67 -2.68 5.16
C THR A 22 -12.40 -2.04 4.60
N LEU A 23 -12.41 -1.67 3.31
CA LEU A 23 -11.27 -0.94 2.71
C LEU A 23 -10.97 0.36 3.46
N LYS A 24 -12.01 1.09 3.87
CA LYS A 24 -11.87 2.32 4.67
C LYS A 24 -11.15 2.07 6.00
N GLN A 25 -11.46 0.98 6.69
CA GLN A 25 -10.78 0.61 7.95
C GLN A 25 -9.31 0.26 7.77
N LEU A 26 -8.94 -0.33 6.62
CA LEU A 26 -7.54 -0.60 6.29
C LEU A 26 -6.78 0.69 6.00
N ILE A 27 -7.32 1.55 5.12
CA ILE A 27 -6.72 2.85 4.78
C ILE A 27 -6.52 3.71 6.04
N ALA A 28 -7.55 3.76 6.91
CA ALA A 28 -7.46 4.52 8.14
C ALA A 28 -6.28 4.07 9.02
N ARG A 29 -6.03 2.76 9.14
CA ARG A 29 -4.93 2.23 9.96
C ARG A 29 -3.55 2.37 9.33
N MET A 30 -3.47 2.41 8.00
CA MET A 30 -2.20 2.50 7.28
C MET A 30 -1.79 3.95 6.97
N SER A 31 -2.71 4.90 7.02
CA SER A 31 -2.48 6.29 6.57
C SER A 31 -3.04 7.32 7.54
N THR A 32 -4.37 7.40 7.68
CA THR A 32 -5.05 8.46 8.45
C THR A 32 -4.69 8.47 9.94
N ILE A 33 -4.86 7.35 10.64
CA ILE A 33 -4.64 7.25 12.08
C ILE A 33 -3.16 7.49 12.43
N PRO A 34 -2.17 6.92 11.72
CA PRO A 34 -0.77 7.30 11.94
C PRO A 34 -0.53 8.80 11.78
N ALA A 35 -1.05 9.43 10.72
CA ALA A 35 -0.86 10.87 10.50
C ALA A 35 -1.47 11.70 11.66
N GLU A 36 -2.70 11.39 12.06
CA GLU A 36 -3.37 12.05 13.20
C GLU A 36 -2.64 11.84 14.53
N LYS A 37 -2.10 10.64 14.79
CA LYS A 37 -1.46 10.31 16.07
C LYS A 37 -0.10 10.97 16.28
N PHE A 38 0.57 11.33 15.20
CA PHE A 38 1.88 11.95 15.22
C PHE A 38 1.86 13.41 14.72
N ASP A 39 0.66 14.00 14.60
CA ASP A 39 0.45 15.37 14.10
C ASP A 39 1.17 15.65 12.77
N LEU A 40 1.15 14.67 11.86
CA LEU A 40 1.82 14.76 10.56
C LEU A 40 0.87 15.35 9.52
N PRO A 41 1.39 16.17 8.58
CA PRO A 41 0.62 16.57 7.41
C PRO A 41 0.31 15.34 6.54
N GLY A 42 -0.91 15.25 6.01
CA GLY A 42 -1.33 14.17 5.11
C GLY A 42 -2.32 13.21 5.75
N GLY A 43 -2.33 11.94 5.32
CA GLY A 43 -3.30 10.94 5.79
C GLY A 43 -4.72 11.11 5.24
N HIS A 44 -4.96 12.13 4.41
CA HIS A 44 -6.24 12.48 3.82
C HIS A 44 -6.06 13.05 2.41
N ILE A 45 -7.12 12.99 1.60
CA ILE A 45 -7.18 13.63 0.29
C ILE A 45 -8.10 14.84 0.41
N THR A 46 -7.52 16.03 0.44
CA THR A 46 -8.24 17.29 0.59
C THR A 46 -7.61 18.38 -0.26
N VAL A 47 -8.42 19.35 -0.70
CA VAL A 47 -7.94 20.51 -1.46
C VAL A 47 -7.00 21.33 -0.57
N GLY A 48 -5.82 21.69 -1.11
CA GLY A 48 -4.79 22.44 -0.38
C GLY A 48 -3.88 21.57 0.51
N GLY A 49 -4.15 20.26 0.63
CA GLY A 49 -3.26 19.32 1.32
C GLY A 49 -2.07 18.88 0.48
N PRO A 50 -1.10 18.14 1.07
CA PRO A 50 0.01 17.55 0.32
C PRO A 50 -0.51 16.55 -0.71
N ALA A 51 0.07 16.56 -1.91
CA ALA A 51 -0.25 15.62 -2.97
C ALA A 51 0.50 14.28 -2.77
N ASP A 52 0.24 13.64 -1.63
CA ASP A 52 0.77 12.34 -1.23
C ASP A 52 -0.28 11.26 -1.49
N LEU A 53 -0.15 10.56 -2.61
CA LEU A 53 -1.19 9.67 -3.14
C LEU A 53 -0.59 8.34 -3.59
N THR A 54 -1.41 7.29 -3.56
CA THR A 54 -1.07 6.02 -4.18
C THR A 54 -2.26 5.47 -4.94
N ILE A 55 -1.98 4.83 -6.09
CA ILE A 55 -2.97 4.20 -6.95
C ILE A 55 -2.69 2.71 -6.91
N MET A 56 -3.73 1.91 -6.63
CA MET A 56 -3.62 0.46 -6.46
C MET A 56 -4.69 -0.24 -7.29
N ASP A 57 -4.31 -1.32 -7.98
CA ASP A 57 -5.26 -2.23 -8.64
C ASP A 57 -5.79 -3.25 -7.62
N LEU A 58 -7.08 -3.15 -7.34
CA LEU A 58 -7.77 -3.99 -6.36
C LEU A 58 -8.34 -5.28 -6.96
N ASP A 59 -8.44 -5.36 -8.29
CA ASP A 59 -9.23 -6.38 -8.98
C ASP A 59 -8.33 -7.47 -9.57
N THR A 60 -7.14 -7.11 -10.05
CA THR A 60 -6.20 -8.06 -10.65
C THR A 60 -5.34 -8.75 -9.58
N PRO A 61 -5.40 -10.09 -9.44
CA PRO A 61 -4.53 -10.80 -8.52
C PRO A 61 -3.13 -11.02 -9.13
N TYR A 62 -2.10 -11.01 -8.28
CA TYR A 62 -0.71 -11.30 -8.65
C TYR A 62 -0.03 -12.21 -7.60
N ILE A 63 1.10 -12.81 -7.96
CA ILE A 63 1.93 -13.61 -7.03
C ILE A 63 3.02 -12.71 -6.45
N ILE A 64 3.23 -12.77 -5.14
CA ILE A 64 4.35 -12.07 -4.50
C ILE A 64 5.67 -12.74 -4.92
N ASP A 65 6.45 -12.03 -5.73
CA ASP A 65 7.77 -12.45 -6.19
C ASP A 65 8.85 -11.44 -5.75
N PRO A 66 9.90 -11.87 -5.02
CA PRO A 66 11.04 -11.03 -4.66
C PRO A 66 11.82 -10.47 -5.86
N ALA A 67 11.71 -11.06 -7.04
CA ALA A 67 12.33 -10.55 -8.26
C ALA A 67 11.85 -9.13 -8.62
N ASP A 68 10.61 -8.80 -8.24
CA ASP A 68 9.99 -7.49 -8.49
C ASP A 68 10.39 -6.40 -7.47
N TRP A 69 11.10 -6.76 -6.39
CA TRP A 69 11.31 -5.83 -5.28
C TRP A 69 12.53 -4.92 -5.45
N PHE A 70 12.37 -3.66 -5.06
CA PHE A 70 13.46 -2.69 -4.96
C PHE A 70 14.32 -2.91 -3.72
N SER A 71 13.75 -3.47 -2.65
CA SER A 71 14.50 -3.82 -1.45
C SER A 71 15.65 -4.78 -1.76
N LYS A 72 16.82 -4.50 -1.16
CA LYS A 72 17.97 -5.42 -1.16
C LYS A 72 17.70 -6.70 -0.36
N GLY A 73 16.85 -6.62 0.67
CA GLY A 73 16.40 -7.79 1.42
C GLY A 73 15.32 -8.55 0.66
N LYS A 74 15.37 -9.88 0.73
CA LYS A 74 14.43 -10.78 0.03
C LYS A 74 13.75 -11.79 0.99
N ASN A 75 13.74 -11.48 2.29
CA ASN A 75 13.20 -12.33 3.33
C ASN A 75 11.77 -11.91 3.71
N SER A 76 10.77 -12.62 3.18
CA SER A 76 9.37 -12.44 3.57
C SER A 76 8.68 -13.80 3.65
N PRO A 77 7.81 -14.04 4.65
CA PRO A 77 7.02 -15.26 4.72
C PRO A 77 5.88 -15.30 3.69
N PHE A 78 5.63 -14.20 2.97
CA PHE A 78 4.53 -14.09 2.00
C PHE A 78 4.95 -14.36 0.56
N ILE A 79 6.20 -14.78 0.33
CA ILE A 79 6.69 -15.13 -1.02
C ILE A 79 5.87 -16.30 -1.56
N GLY A 80 5.36 -16.16 -2.79
CA GLY A 80 4.48 -17.14 -3.44
C GLY A 80 3.00 -16.99 -3.12
N ASP A 81 2.61 -16.12 -2.16
CA ASP A 81 1.20 -15.85 -1.89
C ASP A 81 0.55 -15.16 -3.10
N LYS A 82 -0.67 -15.59 -3.46
CA LYS A 82 -1.54 -14.90 -4.42
C LYS A 82 -2.33 -13.80 -3.71
N VAL A 83 -2.17 -12.56 -4.15
CA VAL A 83 -2.74 -11.36 -3.51
C VAL A 83 -3.33 -10.38 -4.53
N ASN A 84 -4.22 -9.51 -4.06
CA ASN A 84 -4.76 -8.35 -4.78
C ASN A 84 -4.24 -7.04 -4.14
N GLY A 85 -4.45 -5.90 -4.81
CA GLY A 85 -4.05 -4.60 -4.28
C GLY A 85 -2.63 -4.22 -4.69
N GLN A 86 -2.28 -4.45 -5.96
CA GLN A 86 -0.96 -4.11 -6.47
C GLN A 86 -0.83 -2.60 -6.61
N THR A 87 0.23 -2.02 -6.04
CA THR A 87 0.52 -0.60 -6.24
C THR A 87 0.95 -0.34 -7.68
N LEU A 88 0.26 0.59 -8.33
CA LEU A 88 0.56 1.05 -9.68
C LEU A 88 1.36 2.36 -9.67
N TYR A 89 1.00 3.28 -8.77
CA TYR A 89 1.68 4.57 -8.63
C TYR A 89 1.83 4.96 -7.18
N THR A 90 2.93 5.67 -6.89
CA THR A 90 3.12 6.44 -5.66
C THR A 90 3.55 7.84 -6.04
N ILE A 91 2.84 8.83 -5.52
CA ILE A 91 3.07 10.25 -5.73
C ILE A 91 3.41 10.83 -4.35
N SER A 92 4.53 11.54 -4.27
CA SER A 92 5.02 12.19 -3.05
C SER A 92 5.22 13.66 -3.35
N GLN A 93 4.52 14.53 -2.64
CA GLN A 93 4.53 15.99 -2.82
C GLN A 93 4.30 16.39 -4.29
N GLY A 94 3.41 15.67 -4.97
CA GLY A 94 3.07 15.91 -6.38
C GLY A 94 4.05 15.35 -7.40
N GLN A 95 5.12 14.67 -6.98
CA GLN A 95 6.09 14.02 -7.85
C GLN A 95 5.86 12.52 -7.90
N ILE A 96 5.88 11.91 -9.09
CA ILE A 96 5.79 10.45 -9.23
C ILE A 96 7.09 9.83 -8.70
N ALA A 97 6.99 9.20 -7.53
CA ALA A 97 8.11 8.51 -6.88
C ALA A 97 8.17 7.03 -7.28
N TYR A 98 7.05 6.45 -7.70
CA TYR A 98 6.97 5.09 -8.22
C TYR A 98 5.90 5.00 -9.31
N ALA A 99 6.23 4.30 -10.38
CA ALA A 99 5.30 3.86 -11.40
C ALA A 99 5.62 2.40 -11.73
N ARG A 100 4.61 1.53 -11.69
CA ARG A 100 4.75 0.15 -12.14
C ARG A 100 4.90 0.14 -13.66
N ALA A 101 5.94 -0.52 -14.16
CA ALA A 101 6.20 -0.71 -15.58
C ALA A 101 5.33 -1.82 -16.19
#